data_AF-A0A2V8H748-F1
#
_entry.id   AF-A0A2V8H748-F1
#
_cell.length_a   1.000
_cell.length_b   1.000
_cell.length_c   1.000
_cell.angle_alpha   90.00
_cell.angle_beta   90.00
_cell.angle_gamma   90.00
#
_symmetry.space_group_name_H-M   'P 1'
#
loop_
_entity.id
_entity.type
_entity.pdbx_description
1 polymer ?
#
loop_
_entity_poly.entity_id
_entity_poly.type
_entity_poly.pdbx_seq_one_letter_code
_entity_poly.pdbx_strand_id
1 'polypeptide(L)'
;MSATQRALFVVPPALLVLALIGVPFLRRQSAAPQQLQFELVEATISDVHRAIQQGQITCRGLVEAYLQRARAYNHSSDRLVTRDGKPIPPARGTVRAGKPIEFPTETVPISLLLPNFDRYAGPPIEFGRMEPTASDPEVQQQYGMTVGTPNSGKVNTLATFNLRGERSVTCKGDRDRHPSSGSLPAGAPPVCEEFRKQPDALERASELDAQYGRNPDLAKLPMYCIPFSFKDPFETKDMRSTGAADARYDIDFPARDHTLVAQLREKGAIIYAKAVNTEYNGIPASPGGRHMPDEVLPSTLGYQRSSWSGNPATPYDTTRAASLGSSSGSGVSVSTNLVMCSICEETRMSCRGPANHNSVALILPQKALISFLGNAIGADIYNDRAGIHCRTVTDAAKVLDALKDPVNGYYDPRDVFTTIPRSAVLPTSYAAHAASPGSPGSLKGVRIGVIRESMVTFPGIKADEPISAAAAREIKEVLGGQLGATLVESVDPLWPDDPDLENMRTTYT
;
A
#
# COMPACT_ATOMS: atom_id res chain seq x y z
N MET A 1 24.21 50.46 -60.74
CA MET A 1 23.32 51.54 -61.20
C MET A 1 22.30 51.77 -60.09
N SER A 2 22.58 52.72 -59.20
CA SER A 2 21.83 54.00 -59.05
C SER A 2 20.45 53.78 -58.40
N ALA A 3 20.26 54.05 -57.11
CA ALA A 3 19.85 55.37 -56.54
C ALA A 3 18.41 55.75 -57.00
N THR A 4 17.48 56.31 -56.23
CA THR A 4 17.58 57.29 -55.14
C THR A 4 16.16 57.61 -54.58
N GLN A 5 16.11 57.96 -53.28
CA GLN A 5 15.39 59.10 -52.68
C GLN A 5 13.88 59.15 -52.32
N ARG A 6 13.68 59.89 -51.21
CA ARG A 6 12.50 60.29 -50.45
C ARG A 6 11.78 61.53 -51.05
N ALA A 7 10.49 61.70 -50.72
CA ALA A 7 9.83 62.97 -50.35
C ALA A 7 8.42 62.64 -49.77
N LEU A 8 8.09 62.89 -48.50
CA LEU A 8 7.62 64.15 -47.87
C LEU A 8 6.41 64.80 -48.56
N PHE A 9 5.24 64.72 -47.91
CA PHE A 9 4.17 65.72 -48.03
C PHE A 9 3.67 66.13 -46.65
N VAL A 10 3.50 67.44 -46.52
CA VAL A 10 3.15 68.25 -45.35
C VAL A 10 1.64 68.50 -45.35
N VAL A 11 0.98 68.48 -44.18
CA VAL A 11 -0.30 69.19 -43.95
C VAL A 11 -0.30 69.80 -42.53
N PRO A 12 -0.62 71.10 -42.34
CA PRO A 12 -0.60 71.82 -41.05
C PRO A 12 -2.03 71.93 -40.44
N PRO A 13 -2.32 72.79 -39.44
CA PRO A 13 -2.57 72.38 -38.06
C PRO A 13 -4.03 72.55 -37.56
N ALA A 14 -4.33 71.79 -36.50
CA ALA A 14 -5.20 72.10 -35.36
C ALA A 14 -6.58 72.77 -35.56
N LEU A 15 -7.62 72.07 -35.11
CA LEU A 15 -8.54 72.67 -34.13
C LEU A 15 -9.04 71.62 -33.14
N LEU A 16 -8.69 71.88 -31.89
CA LEU A 16 -8.90 71.10 -30.68
C LEU A 16 -10.30 71.41 -30.13
N VAL A 17 -11.15 70.42 -29.92
CA VAL A 17 -12.26 70.51 -28.96
C VAL A 17 -12.26 69.23 -28.13
N LEU A 18 -11.91 69.37 -26.85
CA LEU A 18 -11.96 68.33 -25.84
C LEU A 18 -13.42 67.91 -25.57
N ALA A 19 -13.69 66.61 -25.67
CA ALA A 19 -14.81 65.98 -24.97
C ALA A 19 -14.24 65.07 -23.87
N LEU A 20 -14.49 65.46 -22.62
CA LEU A 20 -14.17 64.71 -21.40
C LEU A 20 -15.01 63.42 -21.35
N ILE A 21 -14.38 62.26 -21.55
CA ILE A 21 -14.97 60.96 -21.25
C ILE A 21 -14.55 60.55 -19.83
N GLY A 22 -15.53 60.42 -18.95
CA GLY A 22 -15.33 59.93 -17.58
C GLY A 22 -14.79 58.52 -17.56
N VAL A 23 -13.65 58.32 -16.90
CA VAL A 23 -13.08 57.01 -16.62
C VAL A 23 -13.86 56.39 -15.45
N PRO A 24 -14.52 55.23 -15.61
CA PRO A 24 -15.10 54.53 -14.47
C PRO A 24 -13.97 53.90 -13.67
N PHE A 25 -13.90 54.20 -12.38
CA PHE A 25 -13.07 53.47 -11.42
C PHE A 25 -13.48 51.99 -11.41
N LEU A 26 -12.72 51.16 -12.11
CA LEU A 26 -12.78 49.70 -11.96
C LEU A 26 -12.22 49.33 -10.58
N ARG A 27 -13.15 49.15 -9.63
CA ARG A 27 -12.87 48.50 -8.34
C ARG A 27 -12.34 47.10 -8.65
N ARG A 28 -11.04 46.86 -8.43
CA ARG A 28 -10.49 45.50 -8.34
C ARG A 28 -11.26 44.77 -7.24
N GLN A 29 -12.21 43.93 -7.60
CA GLN A 29 -12.69 42.90 -6.71
C GLN A 29 -11.51 41.95 -6.50
N SER A 30 -10.92 41.98 -5.31
CA SER A 30 -10.10 40.87 -4.85
C SER A 30 -10.98 39.63 -4.89
N ALA A 31 -10.70 38.69 -5.79
CA ALA A 31 -11.23 37.35 -5.66
C ALA A 31 -10.80 36.87 -4.26
N ALA A 32 -11.79 36.58 -3.40
CA ALA A 32 -11.50 35.87 -2.17
C ALA A 32 -10.72 34.61 -2.53
N PRO A 33 -9.67 34.22 -1.78
CA PRO A 33 -8.96 32.99 -2.06
C PRO A 33 -9.98 31.87 -2.06
N GLN A 34 -10.20 31.25 -3.22
CA GLN A 34 -11.02 30.06 -3.32
C GLN A 34 -10.36 29.03 -2.41
N GLN A 35 -11.01 28.73 -1.29
CA GLN A 35 -10.51 27.82 -0.30
C GLN A 35 -10.36 26.46 -0.99
N LEU A 36 -9.14 26.10 -1.39
CA LEU A 36 -8.85 24.84 -2.07
C LEU A 36 -9.38 23.72 -1.18
N GLN A 37 -10.32 22.92 -1.70
CA GLN A 37 -10.82 21.76 -0.99
C GLN A 37 -9.70 20.72 -0.89
N PHE A 38 -9.64 20.00 0.23
CA PHE A 38 -8.67 18.93 0.42
C PHE A 38 -8.88 17.81 -0.61
N GLU A 39 -7.83 17.49 -1.37
CA GLU A 39 -7.80 16.36 -2.29
C GLU A 39 -7.12 15.18 -1.63
N LEU A 40 -7.81 14.04 -1.50
CA LEU A 40 -7.28 12.84 -0.83
C LEU A 40 -6.31 12.07 -1.72
N VAL A 41 -6.58 12.02 -3.03
CA VAL A 41 -5.78 11.28 -4.01
C VAL A 41 -4.41 11.94 -4.12
N GLU A 42 -3.36 11.13 -4.04
CA GLU A 42 -1.95 11.56 -4.00
C GLU A 42 -1.55 12.51 -2.85
N ALA A 43 -2.42 12.74 -1.87
CA ALA A 43 -2.09 13.55 -0.70
C ALA A 43 -0.88 12.98 0.07
N THR A 44 0.03 13.86 0.44
CA THR A 44 1.12 13.54 1.37
C THR A 44 0.70 13.71 2.83
N ILE A 45 1.49 13.18 3.75
CA ILE A 45 1.30 13.42 5.20
C ILE A 45 1.26 14.93 5.51
N SER A 46 2.11 15.71 4.84
CA SER A 46 2.16 17.17 5.03
C SER A 46 0.91 17.88 4.50
N ASP A 47 0.27 17.35 3.47
CA ASP A 47 -0.98 17.90 2.92
C ASP A 47 -2.15 17.67 3.87
N VAL A 48 -2.23 16.48 4.47
CA VAL A 48 -3.23 16.18 5.50
C VAL A 48 -3.09 17.09 6.70
N HIS A 49 -1.89 17.20 7.28
CA HIS A 49 -1.68 18.08 8.44
C HIS A 49 -2.07 19.53 8.15
N ARG A 50 -1.66 20.04 6.98
CA ARG A 50 -2.00 21.41 6.56
C ARG A 50 -3.50 21.58 6.37
N ALA A 51 -4.17 20.61 5.75
CA ALA A 51 -5.62 20.63 5.56
C ALA A 51 -6.38 20.64 6.90
N ILE A 52 -5.93 19.86 7.89
CA ILE A 52 -6.52 19.87 9.24
C ILE A 52 -6.30 21.21 9.95
N GLN A 53 -5.06 21.74 9.93
CA GLN A 53 -4.74 23.04 10.53
C GLN A 53 -5.55 24.18 9.91
N GLN A 54 -5.79 24.11 8.59
CA GLN A 54 -6.63 25.08 7.86
C GLN A 54 -8.13 24.82 7.99
N GLY A 55 -8.53 23.74 8.67
CA GLY A 55 -9.93 23.38 8.91
C GLY A 55 -10.67 22.86 7.69
N GLN A 56 -9.97 22.36 6.67
CA GLN A 56 -10.53 21.81 5.44
C GLN A 56 -11.04 20.38 5.63
N ILE A 57 -10.44 19.63 6.55
CA ILE A 57 -10.83 18.25 6.89
C ILE A 57 -10.59 18.01 8.38
N THR A 58 -11.35 17.08 8.98
CA THR A 58 -11.12 16.58 10.33
C THR A 58 -10.52 15.18 10.27
N CYS A 59 -9.99 14.67 11.38
CA CYS A 59 -9.50 13.30 11.47
C CYS A 59 -10.61 12.30 11.12
N ARG A 60 -11.80 12.49 11.69
CA ARG A 60 -12.96 11.66 11.38
C ARG A 60 -13.34 11.75 9.90
N GLY A 61 -13.40 12.96 9.35
CA GLY A 61 -13.74 13.18 7.94
C GLY A 61 -12.73 12.52 7.00
N LEU A 62 -11.45 12.50 7.37
CA LEU A 62 -10.41 11.80 6.61
C LEU A 62 -10.62 10.28 6.62
N VAL A 63 -10.89 9.68 7.78
CA VAL A 63 -11.21 8.24 7.88
C VAL A 63 -12.47 7.89 7.08
N GLU A 64 -13.52 8.71 7.16
CA GLU A 64 -14.75 8.54 6.37
C GLU A 64 -14.48 8.60 4.86
N ALA A 65 -13.60 9.50 4.40
CA ALA A 65 -13.22 9.61 3.00
C ALA A 65 -12.44 8.35 2.52
N TYR A 66 -11.53 7.81 3.32
CA TYR A 66 -10.87 6.53 3.00
C TYR A 66 -11.86 5.35 3.02
N LEU A 67 -12.81 5.30 3.97
CA LEU A 67 -13.89 4.29 3.98
C LEU A 67 -14.76 4.36 2.72
N GLN A 68 -15.06 5.55 2.23
CA GLN A 68 -15.82 5.71 0.99
C GLN A 68 -15.08 5.11 -0.20
N ARG A 69 -13.76 5.34 -0.29
CA ARG A 69 -12.93 4.74 -1.33
C ARG A 69 -12.83 3.22 -1.16
N ALA A 70 -12.68 2.72 0.06
CA ALA A 70 -12.66 1.29 0.34
C ALA A 70 -13.97 0.62 -0.11
N ARG A 71 -15.12 1.20 0.20
CA ARG A 71 -16.43 0.72 -0.29
C ARG A 71 -16.52 0.71 -1.81
N ALA A 72 -15.83 1.63 -2.49
CA ALA A 72 -15.83 1.70 -3.95
C ALA A 72 -14.88 0.68 -4.59
N TYR A 73 -13.69 0.44 -4.03
CA TYR A 73 -12.61 -0.27 -4.73
C TYR A 73 -12.15 -1.58 -4.06
N ASN A 74 -12.45 -1.79 -2.78
CA ASN A 74 -11.97 -2.94 -1.99
C ASN A 74 -12.96 -4.13 -2.02
N HIS A 75 -13.22 -4.67 -3.21
CA HIS A 75 -14.04 -5.89 -3.41
C HIS A 75 -13.29 -6.92 -4.25
N SER A 76 -13.83 -8.13 -4.35
CA SER A 76 -13.31 -9.18 -5.24
C SER A 76 -13.13 -8.64 -6.66
N SER A 77 -12.02 -9.02 -7.27
CA SER A 77 -11.57 -8.55 -8.59
C SER A 77 -11.45 -9.70 -9.59
N ASP A 78 -11.83 -10.91 -9.16
CA ASP A 78 -11.55 -12.16 -9.81
C ASP A 78 -12.80 -13.04 -9.91
N ARG A 79 -12.80 -13.89 -10.93
CA ARG A 79 -13.87 -14.85 -11.22
C ARG A 79 -13.37 -16.26 -10.98
N LEU A 80 -14.28 -17.12 -10.54
CA LEU A 80 -13.99 -18.55 -10.44
C LEU A 80 -13.74 -19.14 -11.83
N VAL A 81 -12.77 -20.03 -11.92
CA VAL A 81 -12.57 -20.87 -13.10
C VAL A 81 -13.24 -22.21 -12.84
N THR A 82 -14.25 -22.54 -13.62
CA THR A 82 -15.02 -23.79 -13.50
C THR A 82 -14.78 -24.69 -14.70
N ARG A 83 -15.26 -25.93 -14.63
CA ARG A 83 -15.12 -26.87 -15.73
C ARG A 83 -15.85 -26.41 -17.00
N ASP A 84 -17.04 -25.84 -16.86
CA ASP A 84 -17.96 -25.55 -17.97
C ASP A 84 -18.30 -24.07 -18.14
N GLY A 85 -17.85 -23.20 -17.23
CA GLY A 85 -18.09 -21.75 -17.31
C GLY A 85 -19.51 -21.34 -16.94
N LYS A 86 -20.31 -22.25 -16.37
CA LYS A 86 -21.68 -21.90 -15.98
C LYS A 86 -21.69 -20.92 -14.81
N PRO A 87 -22.68 -19.99 -14.75
CA PRO A 87 -22.85 -19.13 -13.60
C PRO A 87 -23.11 -19.93 -12.32
N ILE A 88 -22.68 -19.39 -11.19
CA ILE A 88 -22.93 -19.92 -9.85
C ILE A 88 -23.99 -19.09 -9.11
N PRO A 89 -24.64 -19.65 -8.06
CA PRO A 89 -25.53 -18.87 -7.22
C PRO A 89 -24.83 -17.65 -6.57
N PRO A 90 -25.55 -16.55 -6.32
CA PRO A 90 -25.02 -15.42 -5.57
C PRO A 90 -24.52 -15.84 -4.18
N ALA A 91 -23.36 -15.33 -3.80
CA ALA A 91 -22.73 -15.59 -2.51
C ALA A 91 -22.24 -14.28 -1.88
N ARG A 92 -22.30 -14.20 -0.56
CA ARG A 92 -21.83 -13.04 0.22
C ARG A 92 -20.70 -13.45 1.15
N GLY A 93 -19.64 -12.66 1.15
CA GLY A 93 -18.51 -12.82 2.03
C GLY A 93 -18.61 -11.97 3.29
N THR A 94 -17.47 -11.83 3.97
CA THR A 94 -17.33 -11.03 5.17
C THR A 94 -17.70 -9.56 4.93
N VAL A 95 -18.12 -8.87 5.99
CA VAL A 95 -18.37 -7.42 5.92
C VAL A 95 -17.03 -6.70 5.92
N ARG A 96 -16.83 -5.80 4.95
CA ARG A 96 -15.65 -4.94 4.84
C ARG A 96 -16.07 -3.50 4.54
N ALA A 97 -15.64 -2.57 5.37
CA ALA A 97 -16.02 -1.16 5.31
C ALA A 97 -17.56 -0.97 5.39
N GLY A 98 -18.25 -1.79 6.18
CA GLY A 98 -19.68 -1.72 6.43
C GLY A 98 -20.58 -2.37 5.37
N LYS A 99 -20.01 -3.13 4.40
CA LYS A 99 -20.80 -3.89 3.42
C LYS A 99 -20.27 -5.31 3.24
N PRO A 100 -21.14 -6.34 3.13
CA PRO A 100 -20.71 -7.67 2.72
C PRO A 100 -19.99 -7.62 1.37
N ILE A 101 -18.92 -8.41 1.22
CA ILE A 101 -18.31 -8.63 -0.09
C ILE A 101 -19.30 -9.41 -0.97
N GLU A 102 -19.52 -8.92 -2.18
CA GLU A 102 -20.30 -9.61 -3.21
C GLU A 102 -19.34 -10.21 -4.23
N PHE A 103 -19.51 -11.50 -4.52
CA PHE A 103 -18.66 -12.22 -5.47
C PHE A 103 -19.34 -12.27 -6.85
N PRO A 104 -18.55 -12.19 -7.95
CA PRO A 104 -19.09 -12.40 -9.29
C PRO A 104 -19.75 -13.78 -9.43
N THR A 105 -20.94 -13.82 -10.04
CA THR A 105 -21.64 -15.08 -10.34
C THR A 105 -21.18 -15.69 -11.67
N GLU A 106 -20.66 -14.86 -12.57
CA GLU A 106 -20.06 -15.31 -13.83
C GLU A 106 -18.75 -16.06 -13.58
N THR A 107 -18.62 -17.22 -14.21
CA THR A 107 -17.40 -18.03 -14.12
C THR A 107 -16.73 -18.17 -15.48
N VAL A 108 -15.47 -18.60 -15.49
CA VAL A 108 -14.69 -18.80 -16.72
C VAL A 108 -14.47 -20.29 -16.93
N PRO A 109 -14.80 -20.86 -18.10
CA PRO A 109 -14.50 -22.26 -18.39
C PRO A 109 -12.99 -22.46 -18.52
N ILE A 110 -12.47 -23.54 -17.92
CA ILE A 110 -11.05 -23.90 -17.93
C ILE A 110 -10.47 -24.01 -19.35
N SER A 111 -11.29 -24.39 -20.34
CA SER A 111 -10.86 -24.50 -21.74
C SER A 111 -10.38 -23.19 -22.36
N LEU A 112 -10.74 -22.03 -21.78
CA LEU A 112 -10.21 -20.73 -22.19
C LEU A 112 -8.78 -20.46 -21.66
N LEU A 113 -8.39 -21.11 -20.56
CA LEU A 113 -7.07 -20.95 -19.96
C LEU A 113 -6.12 -22.08 -20.36
N LEU A 114 -6.65 -23.29 -20.50
CA LEU A 114 -5.95 -24.48 -20.96
C LEU A 114 -6.63 -25.02 -22.23
N PRO A 115 -6.24 -24.54 -23.42
CA PRO A 115 -6.76 -25.07 -24.67
C PRO A 115 -6.48 -26.57 -24.76
N ASN A 116 -7.50 -27.37 -25.08
CA ASN A 116 -7.48 -28.84 -25.05
C ASN A 116 -7.45 -29.48 -23.65
N PHE A 117 -8.10 -28.86 -22.66
CA PHE A 117 -8.22 -29.43 -21.31
C PHE A 117 -8.85 -30.84 -21.29
N ASP A 118 -9.67 -31.20 -22.27
CA ASP A 118 -10.20 -32.56 -22.48
C ASP A 118 -9.12 -33.63 -22.67
N ARG A 119 -7.91 -33.22 -23.08
CA ARG A 119 -6.73 -34.07 -23.25
C ARG A 119 -5.75 -33.99 -22.08
N TYR A 120 -6.05 -33.20 -21.05
CA TYR A 120 -5.19 -33.05 -19.90
C TYR A 120 -5.12 -34.36 -19.10
N ALA A 121 -3.92 -34.89 -18.91
CA ALA A 121 -3.65 -36.15 -18.22
C ALA A 121 -2.80 -35.97 -16.95
N GLY A 122 -2.64 -34.73 -16.48
CA GLY A 122 -1.91 -34.44 -15.24
C GLY A 122 -2.78 -34.63 -13.98
N PRO A 123 -2.26 -34.26 -12.79
CA PRO A 123 -3.03 -34.30 -11.55
C PRO A 123 -4.33 -33.48 -11.64
N PRO A 124 -5.42 -33.88 -10.95
CA PRO A 124 -6.69 -33.15 -10.97
C PRO A 124 -6.52 -31.66 -10.70
N ILE A 125 -7.29 -30.81 -11.40
CA ILE A 125 -7.28 -29.36 -11.18
C ILE A 125 -8.26 -29.00 -10.08
N GLU A 126 -7.81 -28.21 -9.11
CA GLU A 126 -8.67 -27.60 -8.10
C GLU A 126 -9.52 -26.48 -8.73
N PHE A 127 -10.74 -26.82 -9.13
CA PHE A 127 -11.66 -25.85 -9.72
C PHE A 127 -12.15 -24.80 -8.73
N GLY A 128 -12.40 -23.61 -9.26
CA GLY A 128 -12.99 -22.50 -8.55
C GLY A 128 -14.37 -22.84 -8.00
N ARG A 129 -14.60 -22.55 -6.72
CA ARG A 129 -15.87 -22.79 -6.02
C ARG A 129 -16.08 -21.77 -4.90
N MET A 130 -17.34 -21.59 -4.52
CA MET A 130 -17.69 -20.89 -3.28
C MET A 130 -17.77 -21.90 -2.15
N GLU A 131 -17.16 -21.58 -1.00
CA GLU A 131 -17.30 -22.38 0.22
C GLU A 131 -17.55 -21.48 1.43
N PRO A 132 -18.27 -21.99 2.46
CA PRO A 132 -18.31 -21.34 3.75
C PRO A 132 -16.90 -21.18 4.34
N THR A 133 -16.63 -20.00 4.94
CA THR A 133 -15.38 -19.82 5.67
C THR A 133 -15.33 -20.73 6.90
N ALA A 134 -14.15 -21.23 7.24
CA ALA A 134 -13.93 -22.06 8.40
C ALA A 134 -14.21 -21.28 9.69
N SER A 135 -13.78 -20.02 9.78
CA SER A 135 -14.00 -19.19 10.98
C SER A 135 -15.45 -18.74 11.15
N ASP A 136 -16.17 -18.50 10.06
CA ASP A 136 -17.58 -18.08 10.06
C ASP A 136 -18.37 -18.79 8.95
N PRO A 137 -19.08 -19.90 9.25
CA PRO A 137 -19.81 -20.66 8.24
C PRO A 137 -21.03 -19.91 7.66
N GLU A 138 -21.40 -18.74 8.19
CA GLU A 138 -22.48 -17.90 7.68
C GLU A 138 -22.08 -17.08 6.43
N VAL A 139 -20.77 -16.96 6.15
CA VAL A 139 -20.24 -16.21 5.01
C VAL A 139 -19.42 -17.11 4.09
N GLN A 140 -19.31 -16.70 2.83
CA GLN A 140 -18.65 -17.48 1.77
C GLN A 140 -17.31 -16.86 1.34
N GLN A 141 -16.44 -17.67 0.76
CA GLN A 141 -15.21 -17.24 0.09
C GLN A 141 -14.95 -18.06 -1.18
N GLN A 142 -14.21 -17.48 -2.13
CA GLN A 142 -13.71 -18.14 -3.34
C GLN A 142 -12.50 -19.03 -3.00
N TYR A 143 -12.61 -20.33 -3.27
CA TYR A 143 -11.52 -21.31 -3.21
C TYR A 143 -11.24 -21.90 -4.59
N GLY A 144 -10.13 -22.63 -4.74
CA GLY A 144 -9.70 -23.19 -6.03
C GLY A 144 -9.34 -22.13 -7.07
N MET A 145 -9.26 -22.53 -8.33
CA MET A 145 -8.75 -21.69 -9.42
C MET A 145 -9.61 -20.43 -9.67
N THR A 146 -8.95 -19.27 -9.72
CA THR A 146 -9.56 -17.99 -10.12
C THR A 146 -8.74 -17.31 -11.23
N VAL A 147 -9.39 -16.36 -11.90
CA VAL A 147 -8.78 -15.52 -12.93
C VAL A 147 -9.20 -14.06 -12.73
N GLY A 148 -8.27 -13.14 -12.94
CA GLY A 148 -8.55 -11.72 -12.82
C GLY A 148 -9.58 -11.24 -13.84
N THR A 149 -10.35 -10.23 -13.45
CA THR A 149 -11.38 -9.62 -14.30
C THR A 149 -10.80 -8.38 -14.97
N PRO A 150 -10.80 -8.28 -16.31
CA PRO A 150 -10.34 -7.07 -17.00
C PRO A 150 -11.13 -5.84 -16.56
N ASN A 151 -10.44 -4.74 -16.24
CA ASN A 151 -11.05 -3.46 -15.85
C ASN A 151 -12.11 -3.60 -14.74
N SER A 152 -11.85 -4.45 -13.74
CA SER A 152 -12.83 -4.76 -12.69
C SER A 152 -13.26 -3.51 -11.90
N GLY A 153 -12.39 -2.49 -11.86
CA GLY A 153 -12.53 -1.35 -10.97
C GLY A 153 -12.42 -1.73 -9.49
N LYS A 154 -11.96 -2.95 -9.16
CA LYS A 154 -11.80 -3.47 -7.80
C LYS A 154 -10.43 -4.11 -7.63
N VAL A 155 -9.89 -4.10 -6.41
CA VAL A 155 -8.50 -4.56 -6.16
C VAL A 155 -8.30 -5.46 -4.94
N ASN A 156 -9.34 -5.67 -4.12
CA ASN A 156 -9.33 -6.52 -2.91
C ASN A 156 -8.03 -6.46 -2.07
N THR A 157 -7.78 -5.35 -1.38
CA THR A 157 -6.48 -5.05 -0.78
C THR A 157 -6.45 -4.94 0.75
N LEU A 158 -7.60 -4.74 1.39
CA LEU A 158 -7.77 -4.66 2.84
C LEU A 158 -8.69 -5.79 3.31
N ALA A 159 -8.22 -6.57 4.28
CA ALA A 159 -8.83 -7.82 4.74
C ALA A 159 -9.80 -7.60 5.92
N THR A 160 -9.41 -6.74 6.87
CA THR A 160 -10.16 -6.46 8.10
C THR A 160 -10.08 -4.96 8.36
N PHE A 161 -11.21 -4.29 8.55
CA PHE A 161 -11.23 -2.86 8.91
C PHE A 161 -11.42 -2.72 10.42
N ASN A 162 -10.84 -1.68 11.01
CA ASN A 162 -11.07 -1.34 12.41
C ASN A 162 -12.40 -0.59 12.56
N LEU A 163 -13.50 -1.30 12.35
CA LEU A 163 -14.87 -0.81 12.53
C LEU A 163 -15.62 -1.77 13.43
N ARG A 164 -16.46 -1.22 14.32
CA ARG A 164 -17.25 -2.05 15.23
C ARG A 164 -18.06 -3.10 14.50
N GLY A 165 -18.02 -4.33 15.02
CA GLY A 165 -18.81 -5.46 14.54
C GLY A 165 -18.25 -6.19 13.32
N GLU A 166 -17.21 -5.68 12.64
CA GLU A 166 -16.55 -6.37 11.52
C GLU A 166 -15.04 -6.62 11.74
N ARG A 167 -14.45 -6.05 12.79
CA ARG A 167 -13.02 -6.16 13.11
C ARG A 167 -12.57 -7.48 13.75
N SER A 168 -13.50 -8.38 14.10
CA SER A 168 -13.23 -9.71 14.67
C SER A 168 -14.39 -10.66 14.35
N VAL A 169 -14.09 -11.93 14.06
CA VAL A 169 -15.10 -12.99 13.95
C VAL A 169 -15.58 -13.43 15.33
N THR A 170 -14.67 -13.56 16.31
CA THR A 170 -15.01 -13.92 17.70
C THR A 170 -16.03 -12.94 18.30
N CYS A 171 -15.84 -11.64 18.05
CA CYS A 171 -16.69 -10.56 18.57
C CYS A 171 -17.53 -9.85 17.50
N LYS A 172 -17.93 -10.55 16.44
CA LYS A 172 -18.70 -9.95 15.33
C LYS A 172 -20.06 -9.37 15.72
N GLY A 173 -20.53 -8.40 14.93
CA GLY A 173 -21.84 -7.75 15.07
C GLY A 173 -22.04 -7.09 16.43
N ASP A 174 -23.20 -7.31 17.05
CA ASP A 174 -23.57 -6.71 18.33
C ASP A 174 -22.67 -7.11 19.51
N ARG A 175 -21.79 -8.10 19.34
CA ARG A 175 -20.79 -8.50 20.34
C ARG A 175 -19.65 -7.48 20.49
N ASP A 176 -19.51 -6.55 19.54
CA ASP A 176 -18.52 -5.45 19.58
C ASP A 176 -19.19 -4.06 19.57
N ARG A 177 -20.47 -3.99 19.91
CA ARG A 177 -21.16 -2.70 20.09
C ARG A 177 -20.50 -1.89 21.20
N HIS A 178 -20.54 -0.56 21.06
CA HIS A 178 -19.89 0.35 22.00
C HIS A 178 -20.38 0.11 23.45
N PRO A 179 -19.50 0.22 24.48
CA PRO A 179 -19.87 0.09 25.89
C PRO A 179 -21.11 0.88 26.32
N SER A 180 -21.29 2.10 25.78
CA SER A 180 -22.46 2.93 26.08
C SER A 180 -23.79 2.37 25.55
N SER A 181 -23.76 1.39 24.64
CA SER A 181 -24.96 0.69 24.14
C SER A 181 -25.46 -0.39 25.11
N GLY A 182 -24.89 -0.50 26.31
CA GLY A 182 -25.28 -1.46 27.35
C GLY A 182 -24.66 -2.85 27.20
N SER A 183 -25.24 -3.84 27.90
CA SER A 183 -24.72 -5.21 28.04
C SER A 183 -24.73 -6.00 26.75
N LEU A 184 -23.68 -6.78 26.46
CA LEU A 184 -23.64 -7.62 25.26
C LEU A 184 -24.80 -8.64 25.17
N PRO A 185 -25.15 -9.12 23.96
CA PRO A 185 -26.13 -10.19 23.78
C PRO A 185 -25.81 -11.44 24.58
N ALA A 186 -26.83 -12.19 25.00
CA ALA A 186 -26.65 -13.48 25.66
C ALA A 186 -25.81 -14.43 24.78
N GLY A 187 -24.86 -15.13 25.40
CA GLY A 187 -23.94 -16.02 24.70
C GLY A 187 -22.76 -15.32 23.99
N ALA A 188 -22.59 -14.01 24.15
CA ALA A 188 -21.35 -13.35 23.75
C ALA A 188 -20.15 -13.94 24.52
N PRO A 189 -19.02 -14.26 23.85
CA PRO A 189 -17.81 -14.67 24.53
C PRO A 189 -17.36 -13.60 25.56
N PRO A 190 -16.95 -13.98 26.79
CA PRO A 190 -16.56 -13.02 27.82
C PRO A 190 -15.45 -12.06 27.37
N VAL A 191 -14.53 -12.52 26.52
CA VAL A 191 -13.45 -11.70 25.96
C VAL A 191 -13.97 -10.49 25.16
N CYS A 192 -15.19 -10.56 24.63
CA CYS A 192 -15.76 -9.46 23.85
C CYS A 192 -16.08 -8.22 24.69
N GLU A 193 -16.29 -8.38 26.00
CA GLU A 193 -16.42 -7.23 26.91
C GLU A 193 -15.11 -6.43 27.02
N GLU A 194 -13.95 -7.10 27.00
CA GLU A 194 -12.66 -6.42 26.99
C GLU A 194 -12.31 -5.87 25.61
N PHE A 195 -12.61 -6.64 24.56
CA PHE A 195 -12.35 -6.25 23.17
C PHE A 195 -13.08 -4.95 22.78
N ARG A 196 -14.39 -4.86 23.07
CA ARG A 196 -15.21 -3.71 22.64
C ARG A 196 -14.86 -2.39 23.33
N LYS A 197 -14.05 -2.43 24.39
CA LYS A 197 -13.50 -1.22 25.06
C LYS A 197 -12.43 -0.54 24.21
N GLN A 198 -11.80 -1.24 23.27
CA GLN A 198 -10.89 -0.60 22.33
C GLN A 198 -11.71 0.29 21.37
N PRO A 199 -11.31 1.56 21.14
CA PRO A 199 -11.97 2.40 20.17
C PRO A 199 -11.76 1.83 18.76
N ASP A 200 -12.75 1.99 17.89
CA ASP A 200 -12.57 1.73 16.47
C ASP A 200 -11.88 2.92 15.76
N ALA A 201 -11.62 2.83 14.45
CA ALA A 201 -10.91 3.88 13.73
C ALA A 201 -11.69 5.22 13.69
N LEU A 202 -13.02 5.20 13.61
CA LEU A 202 -13.85 6.41 13.58
C LEU A 202 -13.94 7.05 14.96
N GLU A 203 -14.04 6.24 16.01
CA GLU A 203 -14.00 6.69 17.40
C GLU A 203 -12.64 7.30 17.72
N ARG A 204 -11.55 6.61 17.37
CA ARG A 204 -10.21 7.12 17.59
C ARG A 204 -9.96 8.44 16.86
N ALA A 205 -10.46 8.56 15.63
CA ALA A 205 -10.39 9.80 14.88
C ALA A 205 -11.17 10.93 15.57
N SER A 206 -12.37 10.63 16.09
CA SER A 206 -13.22 11.59 16.81
C SER A 206 -12.59 12.04 18.14
N GLU A 207 -11.92 11.13 18.86
CA GLU A 207 -11.14 11.45 20.06
C GLU A 207 -9.98 12.41 19.75
N LEU A 208 -9.24 12.17 18.67
CA LEU A 208 -8.15 13.03 18.23
C LEU A 208 -8.65 14.41 17.82
N ASP A 209 -9.77 14.49 17.11
CA ASP A 209 -10.44 15.75 16.77
C ASP A 209 -10.87 16.51 18.03
N ALA A 210 -11.45 15.83 19.02
CA ALA A 210 -11.90 16.46 20.27
C ALA A 210 -10.71 16.95 21.13
N GLN A 211 -9.62 16.20 21.16
CA GLN A 211 -8.47 16.50 22.00
C GLN A 211 -7.58 17.60 21.43
N TYR A 212 -7.35 17.62 20.11
CA TYR A 212 -6.36 18.52 19.49
C TYR A 212 -6.97 19.43 18.42
N GLY A 213 -8.07 19.01 17.79
CA GLY A 213 -8.73 19.74 16.71
C GLY A 213 -7.74 20.18 15.63
N ARG A 214 -7.70 21.49 15.36
CA ARG A 214 -6.85 22.09 14.32
C ARG A 214 -5.45 22.44 14.80
N ASN A 215 -5.15 22.25 16.09
CA ASN A 215 -3.91 22.70 16.72
C ASN A 215 -3.11 21.54 17.34
N PRO A 216 -2.82 20.44 16.61
CA PRO A 216 -1.99 19.37 17.13
C PRO A 216 -0.53 19.84 17.30
N ASP A 217 0.13 19.34 18.35
CA ASP A 217 1.59 19.43 18.47
C ASP A 217 2.23 18.38 17.54
N LEU A 218 2.45 18.74 16.27
CA LEU A 218 2.97 17.84 15.24
C LEU A 218 4.40 17.36 15.51
N ALA A 219 5.14 17.99 16.44
CA ALA A 219 6.43 17.45 16.87
C ALA A 219 6.25 16.20 17.74
N LYS A 220 5.18 16.13 18.53
CA LYS A 220 4.81 14.95 19.34
C LYS A 220 3.91 13.98 18.60
N LEU A 221 3.08 14.49 17.69
CA LEU A 221 2.13 13.73 16.88
C LEU A 221 2.48 13.84 15.39
N PRO A 222 3.67 13.40 14.95
CA PRO A 222 4.08 13.52 13.55
C PRO A 222 3.22 12.67 12.61
N MET A 223 2.38 11.77 13.13
CA MET A 223 1.42 10.96 12.36
C MET A 223 -0.03 11.33 12.67
N TYR A 224 -0.29 12.54 13.17
CA TYR A 224 -1.63 12.98 13.57
C TYR A 224 -2.66 12.73 12.47
N CYS A 225 -3.57 11.80 12.76
CA CYS A 225 -4.69 11.41 11.93
C CYS A 225 -4.35 10.73 10.61
N ILE A 226 -3.09 10.35 10.41
CA ILE A 226 -2.65 9.64 9.21
C ILE A 226 -3.19 8.20 9.22
N PRO A 227 -3.97 7.76 8.21
CA PRO A 227 -4.53 6.40 8.17
C PRO A 227 -3.52 5.38 7.66
N PHE A 228 -3.30 4.33 8.44
CA PHE A 228 -2.40 3.23 8.12
C PHE A 228 -3.13 1.92 7.95
N SER A 229 -2.64 1.09 7.03
CA SER A 229 -2.80 -0.36 7.16
C SER A 229 -1.55 -1.03 7.69
N PHE A 230 -1.72 -2.20 8.28
CA PHE A 230 -0.63 -3.12 8.58
C PHE A 230 -0.92 -4.44 7.89
N LYS A 231 0.10 -5.08 7.31
CA LYS A 231 -0.01 -6.48 6.87
C LYS A 231 -0.63 -7.34 7.99
N ASP A 232 -1.49 -8.30 7.65
CA ASP A 232 -2.25 -9.07 8.65
C ASP A 232 -1.42 -9.74 9.77
N PRO A 233 -0.18 -10.22 9.53
CA PRO A 233 0.66 -10.82 10.56
C PRO A 233 1.04 -9.93 11.74
N PHE A 234 1.02 -8.60 11.61
CA PHE A 234 1.38 -7.69 12.71
C PHE A 234 0.25 -7.59 13.72
N GLU A 235 0.48 -7.97 14.97
CA GLU A 235 -0.58 -7.96 15.98
C GLU A 235 -1.18 -6.55 16.23
N THR A 236 -2.52 -6.47 16.20
CA THR A 236 -3.30 -5.30 16.58
C THR A 236 -4.38 -5.72 17.56
N LYS A 237 -4.38 -5.23 18.79
CA LYS A 237 -5.29 -5.71 19.86
C LYS A 237 -6.79 -5.51 19.59
N ASP A 238 -7.12 -4.68 18.61
CA ASP A 238 -8.47 -4.24 18.24
C ASP A 238 -8.92 -4.79 16.88
N MET A 239 -8.13 -5.65 16.22
CA MET A 239 -8.54 -6.32 14.98
C MET A 239 -8.00 -7.74 14.92
N ARG A 240 -8.70 -8.57 14.15
CA ARG A 240 -8.22 -9.89 13.73
C ARG A 240 -6.78 -9.82 13.22
N SER A 241 -5.91 -10.73 13.70
CA SER A 241 -4.52 -10.86 13.25
C SER A 241 -4.16 -12.35 13.17
N THR A 242 -4.36 -12.97 12.01
CA THR A 242 -4.27 -14.45 11.84
C THR A 242 -3.25 -14.88 10.79
N GLY A 243 -2.45 -13.95 10.26
CA GLY A 243 -1.54 -14.23 9.15
C GLY A 243 -2.30 -14.46 7.84
N ALA A 244 -3.49 -13.88 7.73
CA ALA A 244 -4.50 -14.07 6.70
C ALA A 244 -5.15 -15.47 6.64
N ALA A 245 -4.90 -16.32 7.64
CA ALA A 245 -5.52 -17.62 7.69
C ALA A 245 -6.99 -17.57 8.15
N ASP A 246 -7.75 -18.50 7.62
CA ASP A 246 -9.13 -18.77 8.00
C ASP A 246 -9.24 -20.12 8.72
N ALA A 247 -9.35 -20.05 10.04
CA ALA A 247 -9.56 -21.21 10.90
C ALA A 247 -10.51 -20.84 12.05
N ARG A 248 -11.05 -21.84 12.73
CA ARG A 248 -11.88 -21.64 13.93
C ARG A 248 -11.01 -21.32 15.15
N TYR A 249 -10.56 -20.07 15.22
CA TYR A 249 -9.89 -19.53 16.39
C TYR A 249 -10.89 -19.28 17.52
N ASP A 250 -10.54 -19.65 18.75
CA ASP A 250 -11.31 -19.25 19.93
C ASP A 250 -11.29 -17.72 20.11
N ILE A 251 -10.12 -17.12 19.83
CA ILE A 251 -9.89 -15.68 19.84
C ILE A 251 -9.02 -15.34 18.62
N ASP A 252 -9.52 -14.50 17.72
CA ASP A 252 -8.84 -14.15 16.47
C ASP A 252 -8.04 -12.84 16.52
N PHE A 253 -8.01 -12.17 17.67
CA PHE A 253 -7.25 -10.95 17.94
C PHE A 253 -6.26 -11.15 19.11
N PRO A 254 -5.11 -10.46 19.09
CA PRO A 254 -4.10 -10.56 20.12
C PRO A 254 -4.42 -9.72 21.36
N ALA A 255 -3.78 -10.02 22.49
CA ALA A 255 -3.97 -9.28 23.74
C ALA A 255 -3.30 -7.89 23.75
N ARG A 256 -2.40 -7.62 22.80
CA ARG A 256 -1.57 -6.40 22.75
C ARG A 256 -1.20 -6.07 21.31
N ASP A 257 -0.75 -4.83 21.12
CA ASP A 257 -0.22 -4.38 19.86
C ASP A 257 1.21 -4.87 19.62
N HIS A 258 1.55 -5.01 18.34
CA HIS A 258 2.92 -4.99 17.87
C HIS A 258 3.60 -3.66 18.24
N THR A 259 4.91 -3.65 18.49
CA THR A 259 5.67 -2.43 18.87
C THR A 259 5.43 -1.29 17.90
N LEU A 260 5.51 -1.54 16.60
CA LEU A 260 5.36 -0.51 15.58
C LEU A 260 3.92 0.04 15.52
N VAL A 261 2.91 -0.80 15.79
CA VAL A 261 1.51 -0.36 15.90
C VAL A 261 1.36 0.60 17.07
N ALA A 262 1.90 0.23 18.24
CA ALA A 262 1.84 1.06 19.45
C ALA A 262 2.56 2.41 19.25
N GLN A 263 3.76 2.40 18.68
CA GLN A 263 4.54 3.62 18.41
C GLN A 263 3.79 4.57 17.48
N LEU A 264 3.26 4.07 16.35
CA LEU A 264 2.49 4.94 15.44
C LEU A 264 1.22 5.50 16.09
N ARG A 265 0.50 4.70 16.89
CA ARG A 265 -0.68 5.18 17.65
C ARG A 265 -0.32 6.30 18.62
N GLU A 266 0.80 6.16 19.32
CA GLU A 266 1.32 7.20 20.22
C GLU A 266 1.66 8.49 19.46
N LYS A 267 2.13 8.37 18.22
CA LYS A 267 2.39 9.51 17.31
C LYS A 267 1.16 10.02 16.56
N GLY A 268 -0.03 9.56 16.93
CA GLY A 268 -1.31 10.06 16.43
C GLY A 268 -1.86 9.34 15.18
N ALA A 269 -1.21 8.26 14.73
CA ALA A 269 -1.68 7.49 13.59
C ALA A 269 -3.01 6.78 13.88
N ILE A 270 -3.81 6.60 12.83
CA ILE A 270 -5.04 5.81 12.88
C ILE A 270 -4.78 4.49 12.19
N ILE A 271 -4.70 3.41 12.97
CA ILE A 271 -4.54 2.06 12.43
C ILE A 271 -5.91 1.60 11.96
N TYR A 272 -6.11 1.76 10.66
CA TYR A 272 -7.38 1.78 9.98
C TYR A 272 -7.83 0.40 9.50
N ALA A 273 -6.88 -0.43 9.06
CA ALA A 273 -7.19 -1.75 8.50
C ALA A 273 -5.98 -2.71 8.53
N LYS A 274 -6.27 -3.99 8.35
CA LYS A 274 -5.33 -5.06 8.05
C LYS A 274 -5.25 -5.25 6.53
N ALA A 275 -4.05 -5.23 5.98
CA ALA A 275 -3.81 -5.41 4.56
C ALA A 275 -3.79 -6.91 4.20
N VAL A 276 -4.37 -7.22 3.04
CA VAL A 276 -4.33 -8.57 2.45
C VAL A 276 -2.87 -9.01 2.26
N ASN A 277 -2.58 -10.27 2.57
CA ASN A 277 -1.29 -10.89 2.27
C ASN A 277 -1.46 -12.30 1.76
N THR A 278 -0.42 -12.82 1.11
CA THR A 278 -0.30 -14.26 0.93
C THR A 278 -0.27 -14.93 2.31
N GLU A 279 -1.14 -15.90 2.52
CA GLU A 279 -1.32 -16.61 3.79
C GLU A 279 0.01 -17.10 4.36
N TYR A 280 0.19 -16.91 5.68
CA TYR A 280 1.44 -17.23 6.40
C TYR A 280 2.70 -16.73 5.70
N ASN A 281 2.66 -15.49 5.24
CA ASN A 281 3.75 -14.79 4.54
C ASN A 281 4.22 -15.46 3.23
N GLY A 282 3.44 -16.39 2.69
CA GLY A 282 3.74 -17.07 1.44
C GLY A 282 4.90 -18.04 1.53
N ILE A 283 5.12 -18.68 2.68
CA ILE A 283 6.06 -19.80 2.78
C ILE A 283 5.54 -20.94 1.89
N PRO A 284 6.26 -21.30 0.82
CA PRO A 284 5.95 -22.47 0.03
C PRO A 284 6.53 -23.68 0.77
N ALA A 285 5.79 -24.24 1.71
CA ALA A 285 6.18 -25.48 2.35
C ALA A 285 4.96 -26.36 2.57
N SER A 286 5.16 -27.66 2.49
CA SER A 286 4.24 -28.59 3.14
C SER A 286 4.18 -28.16 4.61
N PRO A 287 3.00 -27.88 5.18
CA PRO A 287 2.86 -27.54 6.59
C PRO A 287 3.25 -28.73 7.50
N GLY A 288 3.64 -29.86 6.92
CA GLY A 288 3.73 -31.15 7.61
C GLY A 288 2.34 -31.69 7.92
N GLY A 289 2.29 -32.92 8.42
CA GLY A 289 1.04 -33.58 8.79
C GLY A 289 0.62 -34.69 7.84
N ARG A 290 -0.59 -35.22 8.06
CA ARG A 290 -1.08 -36.46 7.42
C ARG A 290 -1.72 -36.25 6.05
N HIS A 291 -1.98 -35.00 5.67
CA HIS A 291 -2.66 -34.67 4.42
C HIS A 291 -1.64 -34.22 3.37
N MET A 292 -1.76 -34.77 2.18
CA MET A 292 -0.99 -34.39 0.99
C MET A 292 -1.97 -33.82 -0.03
N PRO A 293 -1.59 -32.79 -0.81
CA PRO A 293 -2.44 -32.27 -1.87
C PRO A 293 -2.67 -33.35 -2.94
N ASP A 294 -3.92 -33.59 -3.28
CA ASP A 294 -4.38 -34.50 -4.33
C ASP A 294 -4.77 -33.77 -5.63
N GLU A 295 -4.90 -32.44 -5.56
CA GLU A 295 -5.18 -31.55 -6.69
C GLU A 295 -4.05 -30.52 -6.89
N VAL A 296 -3.98 -29.97 -8.10
CA VAL A 296 -3.11 -28.84 -8.45
C VAL A 296 -3.93 -27.58 -8.67
N LEU A 297 -3.37 -26.45 -8.26
CA LEU A 297 -3.96 -25.12 -8.43
C LEU A 297 -3.12 -24.29 -9.42
N PRO A 298 -3.41 -24.33 -10.73
CA PRO A 298 -2.83 -23.39 -11.67
C PRO A 298 -3.37 -21.99 -11.36
N SER A 299 -2.50 -21.01 -11.17
CA SER A 299 -2.95 -19.65 -10.89
C SER A 299 -2.44 -18.66 -11.93
N THR A 300 -3.38 -17.86 -12.47
CA THR A 300 -3.07 -16.72 -13.33
C THR A 300 -2.83 -15.43 -12.53
N LEU A 301 -3.26 -15.41 -11.26
CA LEU A 301 -3.08 -14.31 -10.32
C LEU A 301 -1.92 -14.57 -9.35
N GLY A 302 -1.00 -15.47 -9.70
CA GLY A 302 0.12 -15.85 -8.85
C GLY A 302 -0.30 -16.60 -7.59
N TYR A 303 0.64 -16.82 -6.68
CA TYR A 303 0.37 -17.53 -5.42
C TYR A 303 -0.18 -16.61 -4.32
N GLN A 304 -0.44 -15.32 -4.60
CA GLN A 304 -0.89 -14.37 -3.58
C GLN A 304 -2.37 -14.50 -3.30
N ARG A 305 -2.68 -15.41 -2.39
CA ARG A 305 -4.03 -15.69 -1.90
C ARG A 305 -3.99 -15.82 -0.39
N SER A 306 -5.14 -15.57 0.22
CA SER A 306 -5.44 -16.08 1.55
C SER A 306 -6.82 -16.67 1.65
N SER A 307 -6.96 -17.70 2.48
CA SER A 307 -8.24 -18.34 2.80
C SER A 307 -9.23 -17.37 3.48
N TRP A 308 -8.76 -16.39 4.25
CA TRP A 308 -9.63 -15.36 4.82
C TRP A 308 -10.03 -14.30 3.79
N SER A 309 -9.05 -13.72 3.11
CA SER A 309 -9.26 -12.45 2.42
C SER A 309 -9.34 -12.51 0.90
N GLY A 310 -9.06 -13.67 0.30
CA GLY A 310 -9.10 -13.89 -1.13
C GLY A 310 -7.85 -13.37 -1.84
N ASN A 311 -8.01 -12.99 -3.12
CA ASN A 311 -6.92 -12.58 -4.01
C ASN A 311 -6.95 -11.07 -4.28
N PRO A 312 -5.83 -10.35 -4.06
CA PRO A 312 -5.67 -8.97 -4.50
C PRO A 312 -5.26 -8.89 -5.99
N ALA A 313 -5.60 -7.79 -6.65
CA ALA A 313 -5.15 -7.49 -8.02
C ALA A 313 -4.36 -6.17 -8.09
N THR A 314 -3.45 -6.07 -9.07
CA THR A 314 -2.73 -4.81 -9.32
C THR A 314 -3.69 -3.79 -9.95
N PRO A 315 -3.62 -2.49 -9.57
CA PRO A 315 -4.49 -1.48 -10.14
C PRO A 315 -4.15 -1.13 -11.61
N TYR A 316 -2.96 -1.51 -12.09
CA TYR A 316 -2.51 -1.23 -13.46
C TYR A 316 -3.07 -2.21 -14.50
N ASP A 317 -3.38 -3.44 -14.07
CA ASP A 317 -4.01 -4.48 -14.89
C ASP A 317 -4.68 -5.51 -13.96
N THR A 318 -5.98 -5.38 -13.78
CA THR A 318 -6.75 -6.22 -12.84
C THR A 318 -6.88 -7.68 -13.31
N THR A 319 -6.30 -8.05 -14.45
CA THR A 319 -6.13 -9.46 -14.87
C THR A 319 -4.88 -10.11 -14.28
N ARG A 320 -4.00 -9.33 -13.64
CA ARG A 320 -2.69 -9.79 -13.16
C ARG A 320 -2.60 -9.81 -11.63
N ALA A 321 -1.68 -10.64 -11.16
CA ALA A 321 -1.23 -10.71 -9.78
C ALA A 321 -0.87 -9.32 -9.24
N ALA A 322 -1.32 -9.01 -8.01
CA ALA A 322 -0.95 -7.78 -7.33
C ALA A 322 0.56 -7.60 -7.12
N SER A 323 1.30 -8.69 -6.91
CA SER A 323 2.76 -8.63 -6.73
C SER A 323 3.39 -10.02 -6.84
N LEU A 324 4.66 -10.20 -6.47
CA LEU A 324 5.19 -11.52 -6.08
C LEU A 324 4.67 -11.94 -4.69
N GLY A 325 4.29 -11.00 -3.84
CA GLY A 325 3.84 -11.25 -2.47
C GLY A 325 5.00 -11.38 -1.49
N SER A 326 4.74 -11.49 -0.19
CA SER A 326 3.41 -11.66 0.40
C SER A 326 2.68 -10.39 0.84
N SER A 327 3.30 -9.21 0.95
CA SER A 327 2.60 -7.97 1.37
C SER A 327 1.80 -7.29 0.24
N SER A 328 1.07 -8.07 -0.57
CA SER A 328 0.35 -7.59 -1.74
C SER A 328 -0.62 -6.45 -1.43
N GLY A 329 -1.45 -6.61 -0.40
CA GLY A 329 -2.41 -5.59 0.00
C GLY A 329 -1.77 -4.34 0.58
N SER A 330 -0.57 -4.44 1.17
CA SER A 330 0.16 -3.26 1.64
C SER A 330 0.56 -2.35 0.48
N GLY A 331 1.10 -2.93 -0.61
CA GLY A 331 1.47 -2.17 -1.80
C GLY A 331 0.25 -1.62 -2.55
N VAL A 332 -0.74 -2.47 -2.81
CA VAL A 332 -1.95 -2.10 -3.58
C VAL A 332 -2.77 -1.02 -2.86
N SER A 333 -2.97 -1.12 -1.55
CA SER A 333 -3.77 -0.14 -0.80
C SER A 333 -3.15 1.27 -0.81
N VAL A 334 -1.82 1.35 -0.80
CA VAL A 334 -1.11 2.63 -0.93
C VAL A 334 -1.22 3.17 -2.37
N SER A 335 -1.00 2.31 -3.37
CA SER A 335 -1.08 2.62 -4.81
C SER A 335 -2.46 3.14 -5.21
N THR A 336 -3.51 2.64 -4.57
CA THR A 336 -4.91 3.01 -4.84
C THR A 336 -5.47 4.07 -3.88
N ASN A 337 -4.64 4.72 -3.07
CA ASN A 337 -5.03 5.67 -2.01
C ASN A 337 -6.19 5.14 -1.14
N LEU A 338 -6.19 3.86 -0.81
CA LEU A 338 -7.08 3.26 0.19
C LEU A 338 -6.52 3.39 1.61
N VAL A 339 -5.22 3.67 1.71
CA VAL A 339 -4.54 4.14 2.93
C VAL A 339 -3.51 5.22 2.57
N MET A 340 -2.97 5.92 3.56
CA MET A 340 -1.86 6.84 3.32
C MET A 340 -0.53 6.11 3.23
N CYS A 341 -0.27 5.25 4.20
CA CYS A 341 0.90 4.38 4.26
C CYS A 341 0.50 3.00 4.78
N SER A 342 1.33 2.00 4.51
CA SER A 342 1.17 0.65 5.06
C SER A 342 2.50 0.15 5.61
N ILE A 343 2.45 -0.60 6.71
CA ILE A 343 3.58 -1.41 7.15
C ILE A 343 3.49 -2.79 6.52
N CYS A 344 4.55 -3.17 5.81
CA CYS A 344 4.73 -4.47 5.17
C CYS A 344 5.73 -5.33 5.96
N GLU A 345 5.85 -6.60 5.59
CA GLU A 345 6.86 -7.52 6.13
C GLU A 345 7.60 -8.19 4.97
N GLU A 346 8.89 -8.48 5.18
CA GLU A 346 9.74 -9.19 4.23
C GLU A 346 10.70 -10.20 4.85
N THR A 347 10.53 -11.47 4.47
CA THR A 347 11.57 -12.50 4.52
C THR A 347 12.53 -12.42 3.34
N ARG A 348 11.99 -12.34 2.11
CA ARG A 348 12.79 -12.31 0.86
C ARG A 348 12.42 -11.14 -0.02
N MET A 349 11.27 -11.13 -0.67
CA MET A 349 10.84 -10.05 -1.57
C MET A 349 9.45 -9.50 -1.20
N SER A 350 8.95 -9.84 -0.01
CA SER A 350 7.57 -9.58 0.39
C SER A 350 7.20 -8.12 0.63
N CYS A 351 8.16 -7.20 0.66
CA CYS A 351 7.93 -5.75 0.60
C CYS A 351 8.35 -5.18 -0.76
N ARG A 352 9.52 -5.58 -1.29
CA ARG A 352 10.08 -5.09 -2.55
C ARG A 352 9.23 -5.46 -3.77
N GLY A 353 8.73 -6.70 -3.82
CA GLY A 353 7.85 -7.18 -4.89
C GLY A 353 6.55 -6.38 -4.97
N PRO A 354 5.77 -6.25 -3.87
CA PRO A 354 4.60 -5.37 -3.85
C PRO A 354 4.91 -3.90 -4.17
N ALA A 355 6.05 -3.37 -3.74
CA ALA A 355 6.44 -2.00 -4.07
C ALA A 355 6.65 -1.81 -5.58
N ASN A 356 7.43 -2.72 -6.19
CA ASN A 356 7.72 -2.70 -7.63
C ASN A 356 6.45 -2.83 -8.48
N HIS A 357 5.62 -3.85 -8.23
CA HIS A 357 4.46 -4.14 -9.08
C HIS A 357 3.30 -3.14 -8.93
N ASN A 358 3.32 -2.30 -7.88
CA ASN A 358 2.26 -1.33 -7.61
C ASN A 358 2.77 0.11 -7.59
N SER A 359 4.00 0.35 -8.04
CA SER A 359 4.60 1.70 -8.16
C SER A 359 4.48 2.52 -6.86
N VAL A 360 4.83 1.93 -5.73
CA VAL A 360 4.86 2.63 -4.43
C VAL A 360 6.27 2.73 -3.89
N ALA A 361 6.54 3.80 -3.15
CA ALA A 361 7.81 3.97 -2.47
C ALA A 361 7.95 2.97 -1.31
N LEU A 362 9.16 2.46 -1.12
CA LEU A 362 9.52 1.55 -0.05
C LEU A 362 10.74 2.07 0.69
N ILE A 363 10.62 2.19 2.01
CA ILE A 363 11.78 2.13 2.89
C ILE A 363 11.76 0.76 3.56
N LEU A 364 12.69 -0.08 3.13
CA LEU A 364 12.99 -1.36 3.76
C LEU A 364 14.33 -1.20 4.48
N PRO A 365 14.33 -0.87 5.77
CA PRO A 365 15.58 -0.67 6.47
C PRO A 365 16.32 -2.00 6.64
N GLN A 366 17.58 -1.92 7.09
CA GLN A 366 18.29 -3.12 7.53
C GLN A 366 17.44 -3.87 8.57
N LYS A 367 17.52 -5.21 8.57
CA LYS A 367 16.70 -6.10 9.42
C LYS A 367 16.61 -5.64 10.88
N ALA A 368 17.74 -5.16 11.39
CA ALA A 368 17.94 -4.83 12.78
C ALA A 368 17.47 -3.40 13.15
N LEU A 369 17.01 -2.58 12.20
CA LEU A 369 16.64 -1.19 12.52
C LEU A 369 15.29 -1.09 13.19
N ILE A 370 14.23 -1.73 12.70
CA ILE A 370 12.89 -1.66 13.30
C ILE A 370 12.40 -3.06 13.64
N SER A 371 11.69 -3.18 14.76
CA SER A 371 11.22 -4.47 15.27
C SER A 371 10.30 -5.20 14.29
N PHE A 372 10.51 -6.51 14.17
CA PHE A 372 9.58 -7.45 13.58
C PHE A 372 9.09 -8.49 14.60
N LEU A 373 9.96 -9.00 15.47
CA LEU A 373 9.59 -10.04 16.44
C LEU A 373 8.77 -9.55 17.63
N GLY A 374 8.49 -8.25 17.71
CA GLY A 374 7.69 -7.61 18.76
C GLY A 374 6.19 -7.93 18.74
N ASN A 375 5.83 -9.19 18.46
CA ASN A 375 4.50 -9.78 18.19
C ASN A 375 4.02 -9.73 16.72
N ALA A 376 4.67 -10.48 15.85
CA ALA A 376 4.18 -10.72 14.50
C ALA A 376 4.34 -12.19 14.11
N ILE A 377 3.47 -12.68 13.23
CA ILE A 377 3.60 -14.01 12.65
C ILE A 377 4.67 -13.95 11.55
N GLY A 378 5.84 -14.53 11.82
CA GLY A 378 6.98 -14.60 10.89
C GLY A 378 6.98 -15.82 9.97
N ALA A 379 7.96 -15.87 9.08
CA ALA A 379 8.25 -17.01 8.22
C ALA A 379 9.64 -17.58 8.46
N ASP A 380 10.65 -16.71 8.49
CA ASP A 380 12.01 -17.08 8.87
C ASP A 380 12.60 -15.95 9.71
N ILE A 381 12.68 -16.22 11.00
CA ILE A 381 13.18 -15.31 12.03
C ILE A 381 14.52 -14.67 11.70
N TYR A 382 15.38 -15.31 10.89
CA TYR A 382 16.68 -14.74 10.51
C TYR A 382 16.60 -13.71 9.39
N ASN A 383 15.53 -13.73 8.60
CA ASN A 383 15.37 -12.93 7.40
C ASN A 383 14.24 -11.90 7.50
N ASP A 384 13.19 -12.24 8.26
CA ASP A 384 12.00 -11.42 8.44
C ASP A 384 12.34 -10.02 8.96
N ARG A 385 11.75 -9.00 8.33
CA ARG A 385 11.90 -7.60 8.71
C ARG A 385 10.66 -6.79 8.32
N ALA A 386 10.37 -5.73 9.05
CA ALA A 386 9.31 -4.80 8.68
C ALA A 386 9.81 -3.79 7.63
N GLY A 387 8.89 -3.30 6.80
CA GLY A 387 9.14 -2.23 5.83
C GLY A 387 7.96 -1.26 5.75
N ILE A 388 8.19 -0.13 5.11
CA ILE A 388 7.22 0.97 5.02
C ILE A 388 6.89 1.23 3.56
N HIS A 389 5.62 1.04 3.19
CA HIS A 389 5.05 1.46 1.92
C HIS A 389 4.33 2.80 2.07
N CYS A 390 4.69 3.78 1.25
CA CYS A 390 3.96 5.04 1.08
C CYS A 390 4.01 5.44 -0.40
N ARG A 391 3.26 6.48 -0.81
CA ARG A 391 3.34 6.98 -2.20
C ARG A 391 4.68 7.66 -2.50
N THR A 392 5.29 8.27 -1.48
CA THR A 392 6.55 8.99 -1.64
C THR A 392 7.61 8.48 -0.66
N VAL A 393 8.88 8.55 -1.05
CA VAL A 393 10.03 8.24 -0.18
C VAL A 393 10.06 9.18 1.02
N THR A 394 9.69 10.46 0.83
CA THR A 394 9.60 11.45 1.91
C THR A 394 8.60 11.04 2.98
N ASP A 395 7.41 10.57 2.62
CA ASP A 395 6.44 10.12 3.62
C ASP A 395 6.90 8.82 4.29
N ALA A 396 7.47 7.87 3.55
CA ALA A 396 8.05 6.66 4.15
C ALA A 396 9.16 7.00 5.17
N ALA A 397 9.98 8.03 4.90
CA ALA A 397 11.01 8.50 5.81
C ALA A 397 10.43 9.17 7.07
N LYS A 398 9.34 9.94 6.94
CA LYS A 398 8.61 10.48 8.11
C LYS A 398 8.04 9.37 8.98
N VAL A 399 7.51 8.30 8.37
CA VAL A 399 7.03 7.14 9.12
C VAL A 399 8.18 6.45 9.85
N LEU A 400 9.35 6.29 9.20
CA LEU A 400 10.53 5.73 9.86
C LEU A 400 10.92 6.57 11.08
N ASP A 401 11.00 7.90 10.94
CA ASP A 401 11.27 8.80 12.06
C ASP A 401 10.24 8.67 13.19
N ALA A 402 8.96 8.53 12.85
CA ALA A 402 7.87 8.37 13.82
C ALA A 402 7.90 7.04 14.59
N LEU A 403 8.55 6.01 14.05
CA LEU A 403 8.73 4.71 14.72
C LEU A 403 9.83 4.73 15.80
N LYS A 404 10.58 5.82 15.91
CA LYS A 404 11.63 5.98 16.92
C LYS A 404 11.01 6.28 18.29
N ASP A 405 11.18 5.35 19.22
CA ASP A 405 10.85 5.56 20.63
C ASP A 405 11.72 6.68 21.23
N PRO A 406 11.15 7.63 21.99
CA PRO A 406 11.93 8.72 22.60
C PRO A 406 13.01 8.26 23.60
N VAL A 407 12.83 7.09 24.23
CA VAL A 407 13.73 6.58 25.28
C VAL A 407 14.68 5.53 24.72
N ASN A 408 14.14 4.53 24.03
CA ASN A 408 14.87 3.36 23.54
C ASN A 408 15.33 3.52 22.09
N GLY A 409 14.95 4.60 21.40
CA GLY A 409 15.21 4.74 19.97
C GLY A 409 14.46 3.67 19.18
N TYR A 410 15.14 2.91 18.33
CA TYR A 410 14.50 1.80 17.62
C TYR A 410 14.67 0.43 18.29
N TYR A 411 15.30 0.39 19.46
CA TYR A 411 15.47 -0.85 20.21
C TYR A 411 14.15 -1.34 20.76
N ASP A 412 13.85 -2.61 20.52
CA ASP A 412 12.72 -3.34 21.11
C ASP A 412 13.26 -4.53 21.91
N PRO A 413 13.09 -4.57 23.24
CA PRO A 413 13.58 -5.68 24.06
C PRO A 413 12.91 -7.02 23.73
N ARG A 414 11.83 -7.04 22.95
CA ARG A 414 11.17 -8.26 22.46
C ARG A 414 11.78 -8.81 21.18
N ASP A 415 12.57 -8.01 20.47
CA ASP A 415 13.23 -8.38 19.23
C ASP A 415 14.75 -8.28 19.39
N VAL A 416 15.37 -9.44 19.61
CA VAL A 416 16.82 -9.57 19.81
C VAL A 416 17.64 -8.98 18.66
N PHE A 417 17.09 -8.91 17.45
CA PHE A 417 17.80 -8.35 16.30
C PHE A 417 17.90 -6.83 16.37
N THR A 418 17.06 -6.13 17.14
CA THR A 418 17.09 -4.66 17.25
C THR A 418 18.23 -4.13 18.12
N THR A 419 19.12 -5.00 18.60
CA THR A 419 20.34 -4.67 19.35
C THR A 419 21.43 -4.07 18.45
N ILE A 420 21.12 -3.02 17.70
CA ILE A 420 22.07 -2.37 16.77
C ILE A 420 23.03 -1.43 17.49
N PRO A 421 24.27 -1.28 16.97
CA PRO A 421 25.16 -0.20 17.37
C PRO A 421 24.48 1.15 17.11
N ARG A 422 24.55 2.07 18.09
CA ARG A 422 23.99 3.43 17.93
C ARG A 422 24.53 4.18 16.71
N SER A 423 25.74 3.84 16.26
CA SER A 423 26.36 4.40 15.04
C SER A 423 25.65 4.01 13.74
N ALA A 424 24.82 2.96 13.75
CA ALA A 424 24.03 2.55 12.60
C ALA A 424 22.70 3.33 12.47
N VAL A 425 22.41 4.22 13.42
CA VAL A 425 21.23 5.08 13.42
C VAL A 425 21.66 6.52 13.20
N LEU A 426 21.01 7.23 12.26
CA LEU A 426 21.29 8.63 12.05
C LEU A 426 20.95 9.46 13.30
N PRO A 427 21.80 10.44 13.68
CA PRO A 427 21.47 11.38 14.75
C PRO A 427 20.42 12.41 14.32
N THR A 428 20.20 12.55 13.01
CA THR A 428 19.21 13.44 12.39
C THR A 428 17.99 12.64 11.90
N SER A 429 16.91 13.36 11.58
CA SER A 429 15.71 12.77 10.96
C SER A 429 16.04 12.20 9.58
N TYR A 430 15.53 11.00 9.29
CA TYR A 430 15.61 10.40 7.95
C TYR A 430 14.86 11.23 6.91
N ALA A 431 13.70 11.79 7.27
CA ALA A 431 12.92 12.64 6.38
C ALA A 431 13.67 13.91 5.95
N ALA A 432 14.60 14.42 6.78
CA ALA A 432 15.45 15.57 6.42
C ALA A 432 16.41 15.27 5.25
N HIS A 433 16.64 14.00 4.92
CA HIS A 433 17.48 13.55 3.80
C HIS A 433 16.66 13.15 2.56
N ALA A 434 15.33 13.23 2.62
CA ALA A 434 14.44 12.87 1.52
C ALA A 434 13.89 14.13 0.83
N ALA A 435 14.13 14.27 -0.47
CA ALA A 435 13.61 15.37 -1.29
C ALA A 435 12.72 14.83 -2.43
N SER A 436 11.62 15.53 -2.71
CA SER A 436 10.75 15.25 -3.86
C SER A 436 10.10 16.54 -4.39
N PRO A 437 10.24 16.87 -5.68
CA PRO A 437 11.09 16.20 -6.67
C PRO A 437 12.58 16.45 -6.41
N GLY A 438 13.45 15.59 -6.97
CA GLY A 438 14.90 15.79 -6.94
C GLY A 438 15.32 17.01 -7.76
N SER A 439 16.32 17.76 -7.29
CA SER A 439 16.87 18.92 -8.01
C SER A 439 17.98 18.50 -8.97
N PRO A 440 18.16 19.17 -10.12
CA PRO A 440 19.28 18.88 -11.01
C PRO A 440 20.63 18.92 -10.30
N GLY A 441 21.44 17.88 -10.45
CA GLY A 441 22.73 17.75 -9.79
C GLY A 441 22.67 17.36 -8.30
N SER A 442 21.52 16.98 -7.74
CA SER A 442 21.41 16.60 -6.32
C SER A 442 22.18 15.34 -5.92
N LEU A 443 22.67 14.56 -6.88
CA LEU A 443 23.51 13.37 -6.69
C LEU A 443 24.96 13.59 -7.15
N LYS A 444 25.39 14.84 -7.40
CA LYS A 444 26.79 15.14 -7.74
C LYS A 444 27.74 14.63 -6.64
N GLY A 445 28.77 13.90 -7.06
CA GLY A 445 29.74 13.27 -6.16
C GLY A 445 29.30 11.93 -5.58
N VAL A 446 28.07 11.48 -5.84
CA VAL A 446 27.61 10.12 -5.52
C VAL A 446 27.98 9.17 -6.65
N ARG A 447 28.51 7.99 -6.30
CA ARG A 447 28.76 6.89 -7.24
C ARG A 447 27.69 5.81 -7.05
N ILE A 448 27.02 5.41 -8.13
CA ILE A 448 25.97 4.38 -8.12
C ILE A 448 26.41 3.22 -9.01
N GLY A 449 26.49 2.02 -8.42
CA GLY A 449 26.74 0.78 -9.14
C GLY A 449 25.46 0.19 -9.71
N VAL A 450 25.44 -0.05 -11.02
CA VAL A 450 24.34 -0.70 -11.74
C VAL A 450 24.67 -2.18 -11.94
N ILE A 451 23.80 -3.06 -11.45
CA ILE A 451 23.98 -4.52 -11.51
C ILE A 451 23.34 -5.05 -12.80
N ARG A 452 24.12 -5.18 -13.88
CA ARG A 452 23.64 -5.56 -15.22
C ARG A 452 23.16 -7.01 -15.31
N GLU A 453 23.66 -7.89 -14.47
CA GLU A 453 23.20 -9.28 -14.32
C GLU A 453 21.71 -9.35 -13.93
N SER A 454 21.16 -8.30 -13.29
CA SER A 454 19.74 -8.20 -12.94
C SER A 454 18.87 -7.59 -14.05
N MET A 455 19.48 -7.21 -15.18
CA MET A 455 18.81 -6.54 -16.30
C MET A 455 18.86 -7.36 -17.60
N VAL A 456 19.55 -8.51 -17.60
CA VAL A 456 19.65 -9.37 -18.77
C VAL A 456 18.28 -9.78 -19.29
N THR A 457 18.18 -9.95 -20.61
CA THR A 457 16.94 -10.34 -21.29
C THR A 457 17.12 -11.71 -21.92
N PHE A 458 16.09 -12.55 -21.86
CA PHE A 458 16.16 -13.91 -22.39
C PHE A 458 15.26 -14.08 -23.63
N PRO A 459 15.72 -14.79 -24.68
CA PRO A 459 14.91 -15.06 -25.86
C PRO A 459 13.55 -15.68 -25.51
N GLY A 460 12.48 -15.07 -26.02
CA GLY A 460 11.11 -15.54 -25.81
C GLY A 460 10.41 -15.02 -24.54
N ILE A 461 11.12 -14.31 -23.66
CA ILE A 461 10.51 -13.70 -22.47
C ILE A 461 10.06 -12.27 -22.78
N LYS A 462 8.77 -12.13 -23.07
CA LYS A 462 8.17 -10.86 -23.52
C LYS A 462 8.26 -9.70 -22.51
N ALA A 463 8.47 -10.01 -21.23
CA ALA A 463 8.51 -9.01 -20.16
C ALA A 463 9.89 -8.37 -19.98
N ASP A 464 10.97 -9.06 -20.36
CA ASP A 464 12.33 -8.66 -19.99
C ASP A 464 12.73 -7.35 -20.69
N GLU A 465 12.66 -7.32 -22.02
CA GLU A 465 13.10 -6.18 -22.84
C GLU A 465 12.43 -4.85 -22.45
N PRO A 466 11.08 -4.73 -22.37
CA PRO A 466 10.48 -3.44 -22.03
C PRO A 466 10.84 -2.96 -20.62
N ILE A 467 10.99 -3.87 -19.65
CA ILE A 467 11.35 -3.52 -18.27
C ILE A 467 12.81 -3.06 -18.21
N SER A 468 13.74 -3.88 -18.72
CA SER A 468 15.17 -3.59 -18.67
C SER A 468 15.54 -2.35 -19.48
N ALA A 469 14.94 -2.16 -20.66
CA ALA A 469 15.18 -0.97 -21.48
C ALA A 469 14.66 0.32 -20.82
N ALA A 470 13.47 0.28 -20.20
CA ALA A 470 12.94 1.43 -19.48
C ALA A 470 13.81 1.78 -18.27
N ALA A 471 14.18 0.78 -17.46
CA ALA A 471 15.06 0.98 -16.30
C ALA A 471 16.44 1.52 -16.70
N ALA A 472 17.07 0.95 -17.75
CA ALA A 472 18.38 1.39 -18.22
C ALA A 472 18.34 2.85 -18.68
N ARG A 473 17.28 3.24 -19.42
CA ARG A 473 17.08 4.63 -19.85
C ARG A 473 16.93 5.58 -18.67
N GLU A 474 16.05 5.27 -17.71
CA GLU A 474 15.85 6.12 -16.53
C GLU A 474 17.11 6.24 -15.66
N ILE A 475 17.85 5.14 -15.48
CA ILE A 475 19.13 5.17 -14.75
C ILE A 475 20.10 6.14 -15.44
N LYS A 476 20.29 6.05 -16.76
CA LYS A 476 21.23 6.92 -17.48
C LYS A 476 20.76 8.37 -17.54
N GLU A 477 19.51 8.60 -17.94
CA GLU A 477 18.97 9.95 -18.17
C GLU A 477 18.66 10.70 -16.87
N VAL A 478 18.05 10.04 -15.89
CA VAL A 478 17.62 10.66 -14.64
C VAL A 478 18.75 10.63 -13.61
N LEU A 479 19.27 9.45 -13.25
CA LEU A 479 20.28 9.37 -12.18
C LEU A 479 21.62 9.95 -12.65
N GLY A 480 22.10 9.54 -13.83
CA GLY A 480 23.34 10.04 -14.41
C GLY A 480 23.24 11.46 -14.94
N GLY A 481 22.28 11.71 -15.83
CA GLY A 481 22.10 13.00 -16.52
C GLY A 481 21.54 14.11 -15.63
N GLN A 482 20.26 14.00 -15.26
CA GLN A 482 19.55 15.06 -14.53
C GLN A 482 20.09 15.25 -13.12
N LEU A 483 20.21 14.18 -12.34
CA LEU A 483 20.62 14.23 -10.94
C LEU A 483 22.15 14.25 -10.76
N GLY A 484 22.92 13.89 -11.79
CA GLY A 484 24.38 14.08 -11.82
C GLY A 484 25.18 13.04 -11.04
N ALA A 485 24.63 11.84 -10.80
CA ALA A 485 25.39 10.74 -10.21
C ALA A 485 26.45 10.22 -11.19
N THR A 486 27.59 9.78 -10.67
CA THR A 486 28.53 8.97 -11.45
C THR A 486 28.04 7.54 -11.48
N LEU A 487 27.70 7.04 -12.66
CA LEU A 487 27.27 5.66 -12.85
C LEU A 487 28.49 4.77 -13.13
N VAL A 488 28.53 3.61 -12.49
CA VAL A 488 29.47 2.52 -12.78
C VAL A 488 28.67 1.24 -12.93
N GLU A 489 29.14 0.27 -13.69
CA GLU A 489 28.34 -0.94 -13.99
C GLU A 489 29.11 -2.24 -13.84
N SER A 490 28.40 -3.31 -13.49
CA SER A 490 28.94 -4.68 -13.61
C SER A 490 28.86 -5.14 -15.06
N VAL A 491 29.63 -6.18 -15.39
CA VAL A 491 29.72 -6.72 -16.75
C VAL A 491 29.09 -8.10 -16.77
N ASP A 492 28.17 -8.33 -17.71
CA ASP A 492 27.59 -9.63 -18.02
C ASP A 492 27.68 -9.91 -19.53
N PRO A 493 28.08 -11.11 -19.99
CA PRO A 493 28.17 -11.42 -21.43
C PRO A 493 26.88 -11.25 -22.23
N LEU A 494 25.72 -11.27 -21.57
CA LEU A 494 24.40 -11.10 -22.19
C LEU A 494 23.91 -9.64 -22.16
N TRP A 495 24.66 -8.74 -21.55
CA TRP A 495 24.36 -7.30 -21.52
C TRP A 495 25.37 -6.52 -22.37
N PRO A 496 24.93 -5.67 -23.32
CA PRO A 496 25.84 -4.81 -24.08
C PRO A 496 26.57 -3.82 -23.15
N ASP A 497 27.90 -3.88 -23.15
CA ASP A 497 28.78 -2.96 -22.41
C ASP A 497 28.58 -1.51 -22.89
N ASP A 498 28.43 -0.56 -21.95
CA ASP A 498 28.34 0.86 -22.25
C ASP A 498 29.72 1.51 -22.07
N PRO A 499 30.45 1.85 -23.15
CA PRO A 499 31.82 2.37 -23.03
C PRO A 499 31.89 3.75 -22.37
N ASP A 500 30.75 4.44 -22.19
CA ASP A 500 30.67 5.70 -21.46
C ASP A 500 30.66 5.49 -19.93
N LEU A 501 30.45 4.26 -19.46
CA LEU A 501 30.36 3.91 -18.05
C LEU A 501 31.60 3.13 -17.58
N GLU A 502 32.06 3.42 -16.36
CA GLU A 502 33.19 2.71 -15.78
C GLU A 502 32.75 1.32 -15.31
N ASN A 503 33.43 0.28 -15.78
CA ASN A 503 33.20 -1.10 -15.32
C ASN A 503 33.76 -1.33 -13.92
N MET A 504 32.89 -1.77 -13.01
CA MET A 504 33.22 -2.18 -11.66
C MET A 504 34.16 -3.38 -11.69
N ARG A 505 35.16 -3.37 -10.79
CA ARG A 505 36.09 -4.47 -10.58
C ARG A 505 35.92 -5.01 -9.16
N THR A 506 35.74 -6.32 -9.03
CA THR A 506 35.74 -6.96 -7.71
C THR A 506 37.16 -7.05 -7.17
N THR A 507 37.37 -6.70 -5.91
CA THR A 507 38.67 -6.77 -5.23
C THR A 507 38.89 -8.08 -4.48
N TYR A 508 38.10 -9.13 -4.75
CA TYR A 508 38.32 -10.45 -4.16
C TYR A 508 39.62 -11.03 -4.75
N THR A 509 40.74 -10.74 -4.09
CA THR A 509 42.03 -11.42 -4.25
C THR A 509 42.05 -12.71 -3.46
#